data_AF-A0A957BPV3-F1
#
_entry.id   AF-A0A957BPV3-F1
#
_cell.length_a   1.000
_cell.length_b   1.000
_cell.length_c   1.000
_cell.angle_alpha   90.00
_cell.angle_beta   90.00
_cell.angle_gamma   90.00
#
_symmetry.space_group_name_H-M   'P 1'
#
loop_
_entity.id
_entity.type
_entity.pdbx_description
1 polymer ?
#
loop_
_entity_poly.entity_id
_entity_poly.type
_entity_poly.pdbx_seq_one_letter_code
_entity_poly.pdbx_strand_id
1 'polypeptide(L)'
;MASVPAARRRRFEDFSWVDFIINALRFIIIALVIIGSANTLLTGRFTFEQWVSLFVAGLAQGSIYALIALGYTLVYGILLMINFAHGEVFMSGALTTVFLAQAFARSGFLNAQPLLAIIILMIFAGLVSMSVALILERLAYRPLRNSPRLVPLITAIGASFFLQYTFRGLYGSGFKSYPEVPMLSGMVA
;
A
#
# COMPACT_ATOMS: atom_id res chain seq x y z
N MET A 1 -18.03 54.46 18.53
CA MET A 1 -18.74 54.66 17.25
C MET A 1 -17.69 54.80 16.15
N ALA A 2 -17.45 53.73 15.38
CA ALA A 2 -16.94 53.74 14.00
C ALA A 2 -16.82 52.27 13.55
N SER A 3 -17.83 51.82 12.81
CA SER A 3 -17.95 50.50 12.20
C SER A 3 -16.94 50.35 11.05
N VAL A 4 -16.12 49.29 11.07
CA VAL A 4 -15.33 48.87 9.90
C VAL A 4 -16.29 48.31 8.84
N PRO A 5 -16.29 48.82 7.59
CA PRO A 5 -17.16 48.28 6.54
C PRO A 5 -16.61 46.96 5.99
N ALA A 6 -17.49 45.98 5.84
CA ALA A 6 -17.23 44.74 5.13
C ALA A 6 -17.09 45.01 3.61
N ALA A 7 -15.92 44.71 3.03
CA ALA A 7 -15.74 44.67 1.58
C ALA A 7 -16.02 43.25 1.06
N ARG A 8 -17.18 43.16 0.43
CA ARG A 8 -17.83 42.02 -0.22
C ARG A 8 -17.14 41.65 -1.55
N ARG A 9 -16.86 40.36 -1.72
CA ARG A 9 -16.77 39.56 -2.98
C ARG A 9 -15.96 40.13 -4.17
N ARG A 10 -14.92 39.39 -4.57
CA ARG A 10 -14.68 39.06 -5.98
C ARG A 10 -14.83 37.55 -6.15
N ARG A 11 -16.00 37.16 -6.64
CA ARG A 11 -16.35 35.85 -7.18
C ARG A 11 -16.57 36.15 -8.66
N PHE A 12 -16.12 35.30 -9.56
CA PHE A 12 -16.18 35.44 -11.03
C PHE A 12 -14.98 36.20 -11.63
N GLU A 13 -14.38 35.60 -12.67
CA GLU A 13 -13.02 35.81 -13.22
C GLU A 13 -11.97 35.03 -12.40
N ASP A 14 -11.70 33.75 -12.67
CA ASP A 14 -11.01 33.28 -13.88
C ASP A 14 -11.67 32.03 -14.48
N PHE A 15 -12.24 32.12 -15.69
CA PHE A 15 -12.51 30.93 -16.51
C PHE A 15 -11.26 30.68 -17.35
N SER A 16 -10.36 29.83 -16.85
CA SER A 16 -9.17 29.47 -17.60
C SER A 16 -9.54 28.47 -18.70
N TRP A 17 -8.93 28.60 -19.88
CA TRP A 17 -8.98 27.55 -20.91
C TRP A 17 -8.55 26.18 -20.36
N VAL A 18 -7.69 26.18 -19.34
CA VAL A 18 -7.27 24.98 -18.61
C VAL A 18 -8.43 24.34 -17.85
N ASP A 19 -9.32 25.13 -17.22
CA ASP A 19 -10.47 24.60 -16.48
C ASP A 19 -11.48 23.95 -17.42
N PHE A 20 -11.68 24.52 -18.61
CA PHE A 20 -12.49 23.92 -19.65
C PHE A 20 -11.93 22.56 -20.07
N ILE A 21 -10.62 22.47 -20.35
CA ILE A 21 -9.96 21.23 -20.75
C ILE A 21 -10.04 20.18 -19.63
N ILE A 22 -9.74 20.55 -18.39
CA ILE A 22 -9.81 19.63 -17.23
C ILE A 22 -11.24 19.12 -17.02
N ASN A 23 -12.24 19.98 -17.14
CA ASN A 23 -13.64 19.58 -16.96
C ASN A 23 -14.11 18.69 -18.12
N ALA A 24 -13.77 19.02 -19.36
CA ALA A 24 -14.06 18.17 -20.52
C ALA A 24 -13.43 16.77 -20.37
N LEU A 25 -12.16 16.70 -19.94
CA LEU A 25 -11.47 15.44 -19.69
C LEU A 25 -12.14 14.62 -18.58
N ARG A 26 -12.58 15.27 -17.48
CA ARG A 26 -13.34 14.62 -16.41
C ARG A 26 -14.65 14.01 -16.94
N PHE A 27 -15.42 14.77 -17.72
CA PHE A 27 -16.66 14.26 -18.31
C PHE A 27 -16.41 13.08 -19.24
N ILE A 28 -15.37 13.15 -20.07
CA ILE A 28 -14.99 12.05 -20.98
C ILE A 28 -14.63 10.79 -20.19
N ILE A 29 -13.78 10.91 -19.16
CA ILE A 29 -13.37 9.76 -18.34
C ILE A 29 -14.60 9.15 -17.63
N ILE A 30 -15.46 9.98 -17.04
CA ILE A 30 -16.67 9.50 -16.38
C ILE A 30 -17.59 8.79 -17.37
N ALA A 31 -17.82 9.37 -18.55
CA ALA A 31 -18.64 8.75 -19.59
C ALA A 31 -18.06 7.41 -20.04
N LEU A 32 -16.75 7.32 -20.28
CA LEU A 32 -16.07 6.08 -20.64
C LEU A 32 -16.23 5.00 -19.57
N VAL A 33 -16.06 5.36 -18.29
CA VAL A 33 -16.23 4.43 -17.17
C VAL A 33 -17.67 3.93 -17.07
N ILE A 34 -18.66 4.82 -17.19
CA ILE A 34 -20.08 4.45 -17.10
C ILE A 34 -20.48 3.57 -18.29
N ILE A 35 -20.15 3.96 -19.51
CA ILE A 35 -20.49 3.21 -20.73
C ILE A 35 -19.78 1.85 -20.72
N GLY A 36 -18.49 1.81 -20.40
CA GLY A 36 -17.72 0.57 -20.29
C GLY A 36 -18.29 -0.38 -19.25
N SER A 37 -18.63 0.13 -18.07
CA SER A 37 -19.25 -0.65 -17.00
C SER A 37 -20.63 -1.16 -17.41
N ALA A 38 -21.48 -0.30 -17.97
CA ALA A 38 -22.81 -0.68 -18.43
C ALA A 38 -22.76 -1.77 -19.51
N ASN A 39 -21.90 -1.61 -20.52
CA ASN A 39 -21.70 -2.63 -21.56
C ASN A 39 -21.23 -3.96 -20.97
N THR A 40 -20.35 -3.91 -19.96
CA THR A 40 -19.82 -5.10 -19.29
C THR A 40 -20.91 -5.81 -18.48
N LEU A 41 -21.76 -5.07 -17.77
CA LEU A 41 -22.90 -5.63 -17.01
C LEU A 41 -23.99 -6.21 -17.93
N LEU A 42 -24.29 -5.53 -19.03
CA LEU A 42 -25.34 -5.93 -19.98
C LEU A 42 -24.98 -7.18 -20.77
N THR A 43 -23.69 -7.52 -20.89
CA THR A 43 -23.26 -8.76 -21.57
C THR A 43 -23.63 -10.03 -20.83
N GLY A 44 -24.11 -9.95 -19.56
CA GLY A 44 -24.55 -11.11 -18.79
C GLY A 44 -23.44 -12.14 -18.52
N ARG A 45 -22.18 -11.75 -18.67
CA ARG A 45 -21.00 -12.65 -18.59
C ARG A 45 -20.60 -13.01 -17.17
N PHE A 46 -21.12 -12.31 -16.16
CA PHE A 46 -20.71 -12.50 -14.76
C PHE A 46 -21.59 -13.49 -14.02
N THR A 47 -20.97 -14.57 -13.51
CA THR A 47 -21.63 -15.51 -12.61
C THR A 47 -21.71 -14.96 -11.18
N PHE A 48 -22.59 -15.51 -10.34
CA PHE A 48 -22.68 -15.13 -8.92
C PHE A 48 -21.35 -15.33 -8.18
N GLU A 49 -20.61 -16.39 -8.50
CA GLU A 49 -19.28 -16.66 -7.93
C GLU A 49 -18.28 -15.55 -8.25
N GLN A 50 -18.28 -15.04 -9.49
CA GLN A 50 -17.41 -13.94 -9.89
C GLN A 50 -17.77 -12.64 -9.18
N TRP A 51 -19.06 -12.38 -8.93
CA TRP A 51 -19.49 -11.23 -8.13
C TRP A 51 -18.99 -11.29 -6.69
N VAL A 52 -19.09 -12.46 -6.06
CA VAL A 52 -18.54 -12.69 -4.71
C VAL A 52 -17.02 -12.50 -4.73
N SER A 53 -16.34 -13.03 -5.76
CA SER A 53 -14.90 -12.90 -5.90
C SER A 53 -14.46 -11.45 -6.02
N LEU A 54 -15.09 -10.67 -6.89
CA LEU A 54 -14.83 -9.24 -7.08
C LEU A 54 -15.07 -8.45 -5.79
N PHE A 55 -16.11 -8.79 -5.03
CA PHE A 55 -16.40 -8.15 -3.74
C PHE A 55 -15.31 -8.45 -2.71
N VAL A 56 -14.90 -9.72 -2.57
CA VAL A 56 -13.84 -10.14 -1.64
C VAL A 56 -12.50 -9.53 -2.06
N ALA A 57 -12.16 -9.55 -3.35
CA ALA A 57 -10.95 -8.92 -3.88
C ALA A 57 -10.93 -7.41 -3.61
N GLY A 58 -12.07 -6.74 -3.83
CA GLY A 58 -12.22 -5.32 -3.51
C GLY A 58 -12.04 -5.01 -2.02
N LEU A 59 -12.62 -5.83 -1.14
CA LEU A 59 -12.45 -5.71 0.32
C LEU A 59 -11.00 -5.98 0.74
N ALA A 60 -10.35 -7.00 0.18
CA ALA A 60 -8.96 -7.32 0.47
C ALA A 60 -8.05 -6.16 0.08
N GLN A 61 -8.20 -5.63 -1.13
CA GLN A 61 -7.41 -4.50 -1.63
C GLN A 61 -7.68 -3.22 -0.83
N GLY A 62 -8.95 -2.95 -0.53
CA GLY A 62 -9.36 -1.83 0.33
C GLY A 62 -8.77 -1.92 1.74
N SER A 63 -8.75 -3.13 2.31
CA SER A 63 -8.15 -3.39 3.62
C SER A 63 -6.64 -3.14 3.62
N ILE A 64 -5.93 -3.54 2.56
CA ILE A 64 -4.50 -3.24 2.40
C ILE A 64 -4.27 -1.73 2.38
N TYR A 65 -5.04 -0.98 1.58
CA TYR A 65 -4.91 0.48 1.53
C TYR A 65 -5.28 1.15 2.85
N ALA A 66 -6.33 0.67 3.53
CA ALA A 66 -6.73 1.16 4.85
C ALA A 66 -5.64 0.91 5.90
N LEU A 67 -5.03 -0.29 5.90
CA LEU A 67 -3.92 -0.62 6.80
C LEU A 67 -2.67 0.20 6.52
N ILE A 68 -2.34 0.46 5.24
CA ILE A 68 -1.22 1.33 4.88
C ILE A 68 -1.49 2.77 5.37
N ALA A 69 -2.69 3.30 5.12
CA ALA A 69 -3.08 4.63 5.58
C ALA A 69 -3.02 4.73 7.11
N LEU A 70 -3.58 3.75 7.81
CA LEU A 70 -3.53 3.65 9.27
C LEU A 70 -2.07 3.62 9.75
N GLY A 71 -1.20 2.81 9.15
CA GLY A 71 0.23 2.75 9.46
C GLY A 71 0.92 4.12 9.35
N TYR A 72 0.73 4.83 8.22
CA TYR A 72 1.28 6.16 8.04
C TYR A 72 0.75 7.18 9.07
N THR A 73 -0.54 7.14 9.39
CA THR A 73 -1.13 8.05 10.40
C THR A 73 -0.63 7.76 11.82
N LEU A 74 -0.44 6.49 12.20
CA LEU A 74 0.09 6.11 13.51
C LEU A 74 1.57 6.48 13.67
N VAL A 75 2.39 6.15 12.66
CA VAL A 75 3.83 6.44 12.70
C VAL A 75 4.07 7.94 12.78
N TYR A 76 3.40 8.72 11.92
CA TYR A 76 3.48 10.18 11.99
C TYR A 76 2.88 10.73 13.30
N GLY A 77 1.78 10.15 13.80
CA GLY A 77 1.14 10.56 15.05
C GLY A 77 2.03 10.42 16.28
N ILE A 78 2.92 9.42 16.31
CA ILE A 78 3.83 9.18 17.43
C ILE A 78 5.17 9.91 17.23
N LEU A 79 5.77 9.78 16.05
CA LEU A 79 7.12 10.29 15.79
C LEU A 79 7.14 11.76 15.34
N LEU A 80 6.02 12.29 14.83
CA LEU A 80 5.90 13.63 14.22
C LEU A 80 6.97 13.89 13.13
N MET A 81 7.50 12.83 12.53
CA MET A 81 8.54 12.82 11.50
C MET A 81 8.04 12.08 10.27
N ILE A 82 8.42 12.55 9.08
CA ILE A 82 8.11 11.88 7.82
C ILE A 82 9.05 10.68 7.69
N ASN A 83 8.48 9.46 7.64
CA ASN A 83 9.24 8.22 7.51
C ASN A 83 9.10 7.67 6.08
N PHE A 84 10.11 7.88 5.25
CA PHE A 84 10.15 7.32 3.89
C PHE A 84 10.46 5.83 3.85
N ALA A 85 11.17 5.30 4.87
CA ALA A 85 11.54 3.89 4.95
C ALA A 85 10.37 2.94 5.27
N HIS A 86 9.17 3.48 5.50
CA HIS A 86 8.00 2.72 5.89
C HIS A 86 7.71 1.61 4.87
N GLY A 87 7.71 1.91 3.58
CA GLY A 87 7.43 0.92 2.52
C GLY A 87 8.44 -0.22 2.49
N GLU A 88 9.72 0.08 2.70
CA GLU A 88 10.84 -0.87 2.68
C GLU A 88 10.80 -1.80 3.90
N VAL A 89 10.32 -1.31 5.04
CA VAL A 89 10.04 -2.15 6.21
C VAL A 89 8.95 -3.18 5.90
N PHE A 90 7.82 -2.81 5.29
CA PHE A 90 6.80 -3.79 4.89
C PHE A 90 7.32 -4.76 3.82
N MET A 91 8.05 -4.22 2.84
CA MET A 91 8.68 -5.01 1.79
C MET A 91 9.61 -6.07 2.40
N SER A 92 10.39 -5.72 3.42
CA SER A 92 11.34 -6.65 4.05
C SER A 92 10.67 -7.93 4.55
N GLY A 93 9.56 -7.81 5.29
CA GLY A 93 8.83 -8.97 5.79
C GLY A 93 8.13 -9.75 4.68
N ALA A 94 7.47 -9.06 3.76
CA ALA A 94 6.78 -9.70 2.65
C ALA A 94 7.75 -10.48 1.75
N LEU A 95 8.89 -9.89 1.39
CA LEU A 95 9.87 -10.47 0.50
C LEU A 95 10.62 -11.64 1.17
N THR A 96 11.01 -11.49 2.44
CA THR A 96 11.65 -12.58 3.20
C THR A 96 10.72 -13.79 3.31
N THR A 97 9.42 -13.54 3.51
CA THR A 97 8.40 -14.58 3.67
C THR A 97 8.13 -15.33 2.37
N VAL A 98 8.35 -14.72 1.19
CA VAL A 98 8.26 -15.45 -0.09
C VAL A 98 9.22 -16.65 -0.11
N PHE A 99 10.44 -16.50 0.40
CA PHE A 99 11.40 -17.61 0.44
C PHE A 99 10.98 -18.71 1.41
N LEU A 100 10.39 -18.34 2.55
CA LEU A 100 9.81 -19.32 3.47
C LEU A 100 8.62 -20.05 2.83
N ALA A 101 7.75 -19.32 2.13
CA ALA A 101 6.63 -19.91 1.40
C ALA A 101 7.10 -20.89 0.33
N GLN A 102 8.14 -20.54 -0.43
CA GLN A 102 8.77 -21.44 -1.40
C GLN A 102 9.36 -22.69 -0.74
N ALA A 103 9.96 -22.56 0.46
CA ALA A 103 10.44 -23.71 1.22
C ALA A 103 9.29 -24.62 1.66
N PHE A 104 8.17 -24.04 2.13
CA PHE A 104 6.97 -24.79 2.51
C PHE A 104 6.28 -25.46 1.31
N ALA A 105 6.32 -24.84 0.14
CA ALA A 105 5.84 -25.46 -1.09
C ALA A 105 6.71 -26.66 -1.48
N ARG A 106 8.04 -26.52 -1.42
CA ARG A 106 8.98 -27.62 -1.72
C ARG A 106 8.88 -28.80 -0.76
N SER A 107 8.60 -28.54 0.53
CA SER A 107 8.41 -29.59 1.53
C SER A 107 7.03 -30.25 1.48
N GLY A 108 6.10 -29.72 0.66
CA GLY A 108 4.71 -30.18 0.60
C GLY A 108 3.85 -29.72 1.79
N PHE A 109 4.42 -29.03 2.78
CA PHE A 109 3.69 -28.52 3.95
C PHE A 109 2.56 -27.54 3.57
N LEU A 110 2.83 -26.70 2.57
CA LEU A 110 1.86 -25.73 2.03
C LEU A 110 0.61 -26.41 1.44
N ASN A 111 0.76 -27.62 0.89
CA ASN A 111 -0.34 -28.42 0.35
C ASN A 111 -1.01 -29.27 1.44
N ALA A 112 -0.24 -29.79 2.40
CA ALA A 112 -0.77 -30.63 3.47
C ALA A 112 -1.63 -29.84 4.46
N GLN A 113 -1.20 -28.62 4.83
CA GLN A 113 -1.85 -27.79 5.84
C GLN A 113 -1.89 -26.31 5.42
N PRO A 114 -2.70 -25.95 4.41
CA PRO A 114 -2.66 -24.61 3.79
C PRO A 114 -3.02 -23.48 4.77
N LEU A 115 -4.06 -23.66 5.59
CA LEU A 115 -4.47 -22.67 6.59
C LEU A 115 -3.37 -22.40 7.63
N LEU A 116 -2.76 -23.46 8.16
CA LEU A 116 -1.69 -23.35 9.14
C LEU A 116 -0.44 -22.69 8.52
N ALA A 117 -0.10 -23.08 7.29
CA ALA A 117 1.00 -22.48 6.54
C ALA A 117 0.79 -20.97 6.35
N ILE A 118 -0.40 -20.54 5.92
CA ILE A 118 -0.71 -19.10 5.73
C ILE A 118 -0.57 -18.32 7.04
N ILE A 119 -1.07 -18.85 8.16
CA ILE A 119 -0.95 -18.19 9.47
C ILE A 119 0.52 -18.05 9.87
N ILE A 120 1.32 -19.11 9.70
CA ILE A 120 2.76 -19.08 10.00
C ILE A 120 3.47 -18.05 9.13
N LEU A 121 3.18 -18.01 7.82
CA LEU A 121 3.76 -17.05 6.89
C LEU A 121 3.38 -15.62 7.27
N MET A 122 2.13 -15.36 7.64
CA MET A 122 1.67 -14.03 8.06
C MET A 122 2.38 -13.55 9.34
N ILE A 123 2.48 -14.43 10.35
CA ILE A 123 3.19 -14.12 11.61
C ILE A 123 4.67 -13.87 11.32
N PHE A 124 5.29 -14.72 10.50
CA PHE A 124 6.70 -14.59 10.13
C PHE A 124 6.97 -13.28 9.39
N ALA A 125 6.13 -12.90 8.43
CA ALA A 125 6.22 -11.61 7.74
C ALA A 125 6.13 -10.44 8.72
N GLY A 126 5.18 -10.48 9.66
CA GLY A 126 5.02 -9.47 10.70
C GLY A 126 6.24 -9.35 11.61
N LEU A 127 6.80 -10.49 12.05
CA LEU A 127 7.98 -10.53 12.92
C LEU A 127 9.24 -9.99 12.22
N VAL A 128 9.44 -10.31 10.94
CA VAL A 128 10.57 -9.78 10.17
C VAL A 128 10.43 -8.27 10.00
N SER A 129 9.26 -7.79 9.55
CA SER A 129 9.00 -6.34 9.41
C SER A 129 9.19 -5.61 10.74
N MET A 130 8.65 -6.15 11.83
CA MET A 130 8.82 -5.59 13.18
C MET A 130 10.29 -5.54 13.59
N SER A 131 11.06 -6.59 13.33
CA SER A 131 12.47 -6.65 13.68
C SER A 131 13.26 -5.57 12.93
N VAL A 132 13.03 -5.42 11.62
CA VAL A 132 13.67 -4.37 10.80
C VAL A 132 13.27 -2.98 11.28
N ALA A 133 11.98 -2.76 11.58
CA ALA A 133 11.49 -1.49 12.12
C ALA A 133 12.16 -1.13 13.45
N LEU A 134 12.30 -2.08 14.37
CA LEU A 134 12.95 -1.86 15.66
C LEU A 134 14.44 -1.58 15.53
N ILE A 135 15.12 -2.24 14.59
CA ILE A 135 16.53 -1.97 14.29
C ILE A 135 16.69 -0.55 13.74
N LEU A 136 15.86 -0.15 12.77
CA LEU A 136 15.88 1.21 12.22
C LEU A 136 15.57 2.27 13.29
N GLU A 137 14.55 2.04 14.10
CA GLU A 137 14.19 2.95 15.18
C GLU A 137 15.37 3.14 16.13
N ARG A 138 16.03 2.06 16.55
CA ARG A 138 17.15 2.13 17.49
C ARG A 138 18.40 2.79 16.90
N LEU A 139 18.74 2.48 15.64
CA LEU A 139 20.00 2.89 15.04
C LEU A 139 19.92 4.23 14.31
N ALA A 140 18.80 4.49 13.62
CA ALA A 140 18.66 5.65 12.75
C ALA A 140 17.84 6.77 13.40
N TYR A 141 16.68 6.46 13.96
CA TYR A 141 15.70 7.49 14.36
C TYR A 141 15.84 7.95 15.81
N ARG A 142 15.99 7.02 16.76
CA ARG A 142 16.08 7.33 18.19
C ARG A 142 17.22 8.30 18.54
N PRO A 143 18.42 8.22 17.96
CA PRO A 143 19.50 9.17 18.23
C PRO A 143 19.17 10.61 17.78
N LEU A 144 18.32 10.75 16.76
CA LEU A 144 18.06 12.02 16.07
C LEU A 144 16.77 12.70 16.55
N ARG A 145 16.08 12.16 17.56
CA ARG A 145 14.79 12.68 18.04
C ARG A 145 14.84 14.13 18.50
N ASN A 146 15.98 14.59 19.02
CA ASN A 146 16.15 15.97 19.50
C ASN A 146 16.79 16.89 18.43
N SER A 147 17.05 16.38 17.23
CA SER A 147 17.68 17.15 16.16
C SER A 147 16.65 17.99 15.39
N PRO A 148 17.09 19.04 14.65
CA PRO A 148 16.20 19.80 13.78
C PRO A 148 15.45 18.90 12.79
N ARG A 149 14.19 19.22 12.48
CA ARG A 149 13.27 18.38 11.69
C ARG A 149 13.79 17.92 10.32
N LEU A 150 14.73 18.66 9.73
CA LEU A 150 15.38 18.29 8.46
C LEU A 150 16.31 17.07 8.60
N VAL A 151 16.95 16.90 9.76
CA VAL A 151 17.95 15.83 9.96
C VAL A 151 17.28 14.45 9.95
N PRO A 152 16.19 14.18 10.70
CA PRO A 152 15.48 12.91 10.60
C PRO A 152 14.90 12.62 9.21
N LEU A 153 14.49 13.66 8.46
CA LEU A 153 14.00 13.50 7.09
C LEU A 153 15.09 12.93 6.17
N ILE A 154 16.29 13.51 6.21
CA ILE A 154 17.44 13.03 5.42
C ILE A 154 17.80 11.61 5.83
N THR A 155 17.82 11.32 7.13
CA THR A 155 18.06 9.96 7.64
C THR A 155 17.01 8.96 7.18
N ALA A 156 15.74 9.34 7.13
CA ALA A 156 14.67 8.46 6.64
C ALA A 156 14.82 8.14 5.14
N ILE A 157 15.24 9.11 4.33
CA ILE A 157 15.58 8.89 2.91
C ILE A 157 16.78 7.94 2.80
N GLY A 158 17.84 8.17 3.58
CA GLY A 158 19.02 7.32 3.62
C GLY A 158 18.69 5.88 4.03
N ALA A 159 17.84 5.72 5.05
CA ALA A 159 17.37 4.42 5.52
C ALA A 159 16.54 3.67 4.47
N SER A 160 15.65 4.36 3.75
CA SER A 160 14.88 3.78 2.63
C SER A 160 15.82 3.23 1.56
N PHE A 161 16.77 4.03 1.05
CA PHE A 161 17.73 3.54 0.06
C PHE A 161 18.58 2.40 0.60
N PHE A 162 19.08 2.52 1.82
CA PHE A 162 19.87 1.46 2.45
C PHE A 162 19.12 0.13 2.49
N LEU A 163 17.87 0.13 2.97
CA LEU A 163 17.05 -1.08 3.00
C LEU A 163 16.76 -1.59 1.59
N GLN A 164 16.38 -0.71 0.66
CA GLN A 164 16.10 -1.07 -0.72
C GLN A 164 17.29 -1.79 -1.37
N TYR A 165 18.50 -1.23 -1.26
CA TYR A 165 19.71 -1.83 -1.82
C TYR A 165 20.15 -3.09 -1.08
N THR A 166 19.98 -3.13 0.25
CA THR A 166 20.26 -4.33 1.06
C THR A 166 19.39 -5.49 0.59
N PHE A 167 18.08 -5.31 0.50
CA PHE A 167 17.16 -6.37 0.08
C PHE A 167 17.30 -6.72 -1.40
N ARG A 168 17.59 -5.75 -2.26
CA ARG A 168 17.95 -6.01 -3.66
C ARG A 168 19.22 -6.86 -3.78
N GLY A 169 20.21 -6.64 -2.92
CA GLY A 169 21.43 -7.44 -2.86
C GLY A 169 21.18 -8.87 -2.35
N LEU A 170 20.36 -9.02 -1.32
CA LEU A 170 20.03 -10.32 -0.71
C LEU A 170 19.16 -11.21 -1.61
N TYR A 171 18.16 -10.62 -2.28
CA TYR A 171 17.12 -11.38 -2.98
C TYR A 171 17.11 -11.21 -4.50
N GLY A 172 17.93 -10.29 -5.03
CA GLY A 172 17.98 -9.92 -6.44
C GLY A 172 16.93 -8.87 -6.82
N SER A 173 16.97 -8.42 -8.07
CA SER A 173 16.04 -7.42 -8.63
C SER A 173 14.86 -8.01 -9.41
N GLY A 174 14.78 -9.34 -9.50
CA GLY A 174 13.70 -10.01 -10.23
C GLY A 174 12.40 -10.05 -9.44
N PHE A 175 11.28 -10.20 -10.15
CA PHE A 175 9.97 -10.41 -9.53
C PHE A 175 9.96 -11.73 -8.73
N LYS A 176 9.43 -11.68 -7.50
CA LYS A 176 9.30 -12.84 -6.61
C LYS A 176 7.84 -12.98 -6.23
N SER A 177 7.26 -14.14 -6.53
CA SER A 177 5.85 -14.44 -6.25
C SER A 177 5.73 -15.51 -5.18
N TYR A 178 4.65 -15.43 -4.41
CA TYR A 178 4.23 -16.53 -3.55
C TYR A 178 3.85 -17.74 -4.40
N PRO A 179 4.17 -18.97 -3.96
CA PRO A 179 3.72 -20.18 -4.64
C PRO A 179 2.20 -20.29 -4.57
N GLU A 180 1.58 -20.77 -5.64
CA GLU A 180 0.15 -21.07 -5.65
C GLU A 180 -0.14 -22.27 -4.75
N VAL A 181 -1.23 -22.19 -3.99
CA VAL A 181 -1.77 -23.30 -3.21
C VAL A 181 -2.86 -23.95 -4.06
N PRO A 182 -2.64 -25.15 -4.65
CA PRO A 182 -3.61 -25.77 -5.56
C PRO A 182 -4.99 -25.98 -4.92
N MET A 183 -5.05 -26.23 -3.61
CA MET A 183 -6.31 -26.38 -2.88
C MET A 183 -7.13 -25.08 -2.75
N LEU A 184 -6.51 -23.92 -2.92
CA LEU A 184 -7.17 -22.61 -2.86
C LEU A 184 -7.35 -21.97 -4.25
N SER A 185 -6.75 -22.57 -5.28
CA SER A 185 -6.87 -22.14 -6.67
C SER A 185 -8.29 -22.41 -7.17
N GLY A 186 -9.15 -21.39 -7.08
CA GLY A 186 -10.56 -21.44 -7.49
C GLY A 186 -11.58 -21.01 -6.43
N MET A 187 -11.18 -20.77 -5.19
CA MET A 187 -12.12 -20.34 -4.13
C MET A 187 -12.44 -18.83 -4.19
N VAL A 188 -11.47 -18.01 -4.57
CA VAL A 188 -11.61 -16.56 -4.82
C VAL A 188 -10.47 -16.17 -5.77
N ALA A 189 -10.81 -15.72 -6.98
CA ALA A 189 -9.88 -15.16 -7.97
C ALA A 189 -10.00 -13.62 -8.04
#